data_AF-A0A1L8R8V8-F1
#
_entry.id   AF-A0A1L8R8V8-F1
#
_cell.length_a   1.000
_cell.length_b   1.000
_cell.length_c   1.000
_cell.angle_alpha   90.00
_cell.angle_beta   90.00
_cell.angle_gamma   90.00
#
_symmetry.space_group_name_H-M   'P 1'
#
loop_
_entity.id
_entity.type
_entity.pdbx_description
1 polymer ?
#
loop_
_entity_poly.entity_id
_entity_poly.type
_entity_poly.pdbx_seq_one_letter_code
_entity_poly.pdbx_strand_id
1 'polypeptide(L)'
;MEKIKREYVNGKVKATGSMVQFISMAEVEAARLELKANQIDESQFSDGEVILAIQQKQKIGAQTIVPIVVDWLIENNFIVTAPQAIKYLIDNANYDNRPLSYKVVGDLDYDTNGKFYLIVASSPKRKVESLYKVYTNGVIKELWVEN
;
A
#
# COMPACT_ATOMS: atom_id res chain seq x y z
N MET A 1 -13.29 10.31 16.89
CA MET A 1 -13.21 10.83 15.52
C MET A 1 -11.75 11.15 15.25
N GLU A 2 -11.08 10.35 14.41
CA GLU A 2 -9.70 10.61 13.99
C GLU A 2 -9.69 11.78 13.00
N LYS A 3 -8.81 12.76 13.21
CA LYS A 3 -8.54 13.84 12.25
C LYS A 3 -7.16 13.56 11.63
N ILE A 4 -7.02 13.74 10.32
CA ILE A 4 -5.76 13.54 9.59
C ILE A 4 -5.09 14.92 9.41
N LYS A 5 -3.78 15.03 9.68
CA LYS A 5 -3.03 16.30 9.63
C LYS A 5 -2.46 16.62 8.25
N ARG A 6 -1.84 15.64 7.62
CA ARG A 6 -1.27 15.68 6.26
C ARG A 6 -1.27 14.28 5.68
N GLU A 7 -1.55 14.18 4.39
CA GLU A 7 -1.50 12.93 3.64
C GLU A 7 -0.48 13.11 2.51
N TYR A 8 0.55 12.26 2.51
CA TYR A 8 1.51 12.20 1.42
C TYR A 8 1.12 11.04 0.52
N VAL A 9 0.53 11.37 -0.63
CA VAL A 9 0.29 10.41 -1.71
C VAL A 9 1.33 10.71 -2.79
N ASN A 10 2.16 9.74 -3.13
CA ASN A 10 3.03 9.86 -4.29
C ASN A 10 2.15 9.74 -5.55
N GLY A 11 1.60 10.88 -5.98
CA GLY A 11 0.58 10.92 -7.04
C GLY A 11 1.14 10.51 -8.39
N LYS A 12 0.73 9.35 -8.89
CA LYS A 12 0.90 8.98 -10.30
C LYS A 12 0.11 9.98 -11.17
N VAL A 13 0.79 10.49 -12.21
CA VAL A 13 0.28 11.43 -13.22
C VAL A 13 -1.06 10.97 -13.78
N LYS A 14 -2.03 11.89 -13.90
CA LYS A 14 -3.34 11.65 -14.54
C LYS A 14 -3.14 11.07 -15.95
N ALA A 15 -3.50 9.80 -16.13
CA ALA A 15 -3.50 9.15 -17.44
C ALA A 15 -4.66 9.69 -18.30
N THR A 16 -4.31 10.23 -19.46
CA THR A 16 -5.22 10.58 -20.57
C THR A 16 -6.10 9.38 -20.94
N GLY A 17 -7.39 9.64 -21.15
CA GLY A 17 -8.41 8.62 -21.40
C GLY A 17 -8.04 7.68 -22.55
N SER A 18 -7.69 6.45 -22.20
CA SER A 18 -7.50 5.35 -23.15
C SER A 18 -8.83 4.69 -23.48
N MET A 19 -9.01 4.27 -24.74
CA MET A 19 -10.15 3.44 -25.17
C MET A 19 -10.36 2.28 -24.18
N VAL A 20 -11.60 2.12 -23.69
CA VAL A 20 -11.96 1.03 -22.78
C VAL A 20 -11.88 -0.27 -23.56
N GLN A 21 -10.82 -1.04 -23.32
CA GLN A 21 -10.66 -2.36 -23.90
C GLN A 21 -11.67 -3.27 -23.20
N PHE A 22 -12.67 -3.74 -23.96
CA PHE A 22 -13.71 -4.62 -23.45
C PHE A 22 -13.08 -5.98 -23.12
N ILE A 23 -13.17 -6.38 -21.85
CA ILE A 23 -12.75 -7.70 -21.39
C ILE A 23 -14.03 -8.50 -21.13
N SER A 24 -14.14 -9.67 -21.76
CA SER A 24 -15.29 -10.55 -21.58
C SER A 24 -15.25 -11.24 -20.21
N MET A 25 -16.42 -11.61 -19.67
CA MET A 25 -16.47 -12.38 -18.42
C MET A 25 -15.78 -13.74 -18.54
N ALA A 26 -15.74 -14.34 -19.74
CA ALA A 26 -14.99 -15.57 -19.99
C ALA A 26 -13.48 -15.38 -19.78
N GLU A 27 -12.92 -14.23 -20.19
CA GLU A 27 -11.52 -13.88 -19.94
C GLU A 27 -11.25 -13.63 -18.46
N VAL A 28 -12.20 -13.01 -17.75
CA VAL A 28 -12.10 -12.81 -16.28
C VAL A 28 -12.06 -14.16 -15.56
N GLU A 29 -12.97 -15.07 -15.89
CA GLU A 29 -13.00 -16.42 -15.31
C GLU A 29 -11.73 -17.23 -15.64
N ALA A 30 -11.26 -17.16 -16.88
CA ALA A 30 -10.00 -17.81 -17.27
C ALA A 30 -8.82 -17.26 -16.45
N ALA A 31 -8.75 -15.94 -16.26
CA ALA A 31 -7.71 -15.31 -15.45
C ALA A 31 -7.81 -15.69 -13.96
N ARG A 32 -9.03 -15.82 -13.41
CA ARG A 32 -9.25 -16.32 -12.04
C ARG A 32 -8.77 -17.76 -11.89
N LEU A 33 -9.03 -18.61 -12.88
CA LEU A 33 -8.53 -19.99 -12.90
C LEU A 33 -6.99 -20.03 -12.98
N GLU A 34 -6.36 -19.14 -13.77
CA GLU A 34 -4.89 -19.01 -13.80
C GLU A 34 -4.32 -18.69 -12.41
N LEU A 35 -4.91 -17.74 -11.67
CA LEU A 35 -4.48 -17.38 -10.31
C LEU A 35 -4.60 -18.57 -9.36
N LYS A 36 -5.77 -19.22 -9.37
CA LYS A 36 -6.05 -20.38 -8.55
C LYS A 36 -5.09 -21.54 -8.81
N ALA A 37 -4.77 -21.81 -10.08
CA ALA A 37 -3.80 -22.84 -10.47
C ALA A 37 -2.38 -22.55 -9.94
N ASN A 38 -2.06 -21.28 -9.68
CA ASN A 38 -0.78 -20.83 -9.13
C ASN A 38 -0.83 -20.59 -7.60
N GLN A 39 -1.85 -21.13 -6.92
CA GLN A 39 -2.05 -21.00 -5.47
C GLN A 39 -2.22 -19.54 -4.99
N ILE A 40 -2.63 -18.65 -5.89
CA ILE A 40 -3.04 -17.28 -5.53
C ILE A 40 -4.55 -17.32 -5.29
N ASP A 41 -4.98 -16.89 -4.10
CA ASP A 41 -6.39 -16.78 -3.74
C ASP A 41 -7.07 -15.70 -4.60
N GLU A 42 -7.77 -16.17 -5.63
CA GLU A 42 -8.51 -15.41 -6.61
C GLU A 42 -9.63 -14.57 -5.98
N SER A 43 -10.17 -15.00 -4.83
CA SER A 43 -11.29 -14.33 -4.16
C SER A 43 -10.91 -12.97 -3.54
N GLN A 44 -9.61 -12.73 -3.34
CA GLN A 44 -9.08 -11.45 -2.82
C GLN A 44 -9.12 -10.32 -3.86
N PHE A 45 -9.34 -10.65 -5.14
CA PHE A 45 -9.31 -9.68 -6.23
C PHE A 45 -10.72 -9.43 -6.76
N SER A 46 -11.12 -8.16 -6.77
CA SER A 46 -12.35 -7.70 -7.41
C SER A 46 -12.30 -7.89 -8.93
N ASP A 47 -13.46 -7.96 -9.58
CA ASP A 47 -13.52 -8.06 -11.05
C ASP A 47 -12.80 -6.90 -11.74
N GLY A 48 -12.89 -5.69 -11.16
CA GLY A 48 -12.17 -4.52 -11.65
C GLY A 48 -10.65 -4.69 -11.63
N GLU A 49 -10.09 -5.25 -10.55
CA GLU A 49 -8.66 -5.53 -10.44
C GLU A 49 -8.21 -6.62 -11.42
N VAL A 50 -9.01 -7.68 -11.59
CA VAL A 50 -8.73 -8.73 -12.57
C VAL A 50 -8.76 -8.17 -14.00
N ILE A 51 -9.73 -7.31 -14.34
CA ILE A 51 -9.80 -6.62 -15.63
C ILE A 51 -8.57 -5.75 -15.87
N LEU A 52 -8.14 -4.97 -14.87
CA LEU A 52 -6.93 -4.16 -14.95
C LEU A 52 -5.69 -5.03 -15.19
N ALA A 53 -5.60 -6.19 -14.52
CA ALA A 53 -4.48 -7.11 -14.69
C ALA A 53 -4.47 -7.71 -16.10
N ILE A 54 -5.64 -8.06 -16.65
CA ILE A 54 -5.77 -8.55 -18.03
C ILE A 54 -5.37 -7.46 -19.04
N GLN A 55 -5.81 -6.22 -18.84
CA GLN A 55 -5.43 -5.10 -19.71
C GLN A 55 -3.91 -4.86 -19.65
N GLN A 56 -3.30 -4.95 -18.47
CA GLN A 56 -1.86 -4.81 -18.32
C GLN A 56 -1.11 -5.98 -18.96
N LYS A 57 -1.63 -7.20 -18.86
CA LYS A 57 -1.12 -8.40 -19.56
C LYS A 57 -1.05 -8.16 -21.06
N GLN A 58 -2.14 -7.67 -21.65
CA GLN A 58 -2.23 -7.38 -23.07
C GLN A 58 -1.24 -6.27 -23.48
N LYS A 59 -1.10 -5.21 -22.67
CA LYS A 59 -0.17 -4.10 -22.94
C LYS A 59 1.30 -4.53 -22.96
N ILE A 60 1.70 -5.41 -22.06
CA ILE A 60 3.11 -5.85 -21.93
C ILE A 60 3.40 -7.14 -22.72
N GLY A 61 2.39 -7.76 -23.33
CA GLY A 61 2.53 -9.02 -24.05
C GLY A 61 2.85 -10.22 -23.15
N ALA A 62 2.39 -10.21 -21.90
CA ALA A 62 2.58 -11.33 -20.99
C ALA A 62 1.65 -12.51 -21.33
N GLN A 63 2.10 -13.74 -21.06
CA GLN A 63 1.30 -14.94 -21.33
C GLN A 63 0.16 -15.11 -20.31
N THR A 64 0.43 -14.83 -19.04
CA THR A 64 -0.52 -14.98 -17.92
C THR A 64 -0.65 -13.69 -17.13
N ILE A 65 -1.71 -13.56 -16.32
CA ILE A 65 -1.86 -12.39 -15.43
C ILE A 65 -1.04 -12.51 -14.12
N VAL A 66 -0.54 -13.71 -13.82
CA VAL A 66 0.20 -14.04 -12.59
C VAL A 66 1.34 -13.07 -12.27
N PRO A 67 2.31 -12.80 -13.18
CA PRO A 67 3.43 -11.91 -12.84
C PRO A 67 2.96 -10.49 -12.47
N ILE A 68 1.90 -10.00 -13.11
CA ILE A 68 1.34 -8.66 -12.84
C ILE A 68 0.71 -8.62 -11.46
N VAL A 69 -0.07 -9.65 -11.12
CA VAL A 69 -0.69 -9.76 -9.79
C VAL A 69 0.37 -9.92 -8.71
N VAL A 70 1.42 -10.72 -8.95
CA VAL A 70 2.54 -10.87 -8.02
C VAL A 70 3.28 -9.55 -7.82
N ASP A 71 3.60 -8.84 -8.90
CA ASP A 71 4.23 -7.52 -8.82
C ASP A 71 3.36 -6.55 -8.01
N TRP A 72 2.04 -6.55 -8.22
CA TRP A 72 1.12 -5.74 -7.42
C TRP A 72 1.08 -6.15 -5.96
N LEU A 73 1.08 -7.44 -5.64
CA LEU A 73 1.11 -7.92 -4.25
C LEU A 73 2.39 -7.48 -3.54
N ILE A 74 3.52 -7.48 -4.26
CA ILE A 74 4.82 -7.00 -3.78
C ILE A 74 4.77 -5.47 -3.59
N GLU A 75 4.31 -4.72 -4.59
CA GLU A 75 4.18 -3.26 -4.53
C GLU A 75 3.22 -2.80 -3.41
N ASN A 76 2.17 -3.57 -3.12
CA ASN A 76 1.22 -3.26 -2.06
C ASN A 76 1.66 -3.74 -0.66
N ASN A 77 2.76 -4.49 -0.53
CA ASN A 77 3.23 -5.01 0.77
C ASN A 77 4.76 -5.04 0.89
N PHE A 78 5.46 -4.01 0.40
CA PHE A 78 6.92 -4.00 0.42
C PHE A 78 7.53 -3.71 1.81
N ILE A 79 6.76 -3.13 2.74
CA ILE A 79 7.19 -2.95 4.13
C ILE A 79 6.75 -4.19 4.94
N VAL A 80 7.68 -5.11 5.16
CA VAL A 80 7.39 -6.42 5.77
C VAL A 80 7.79 -6.50 7.24
N THR A 81 8.58 -5.55 7.76
CA THR A 81 9.03 -5.57 9.16
C THR A 81 8.96 -4.18 9.83
N ALA A 82 8.84 -4.18 11.16
CA ALA A 82 8.86 -2.96 11.97
C ALA A 82 10.11 -2.06 11.75
N PRO A 83 11.35 -2.59 11.68
CA PRO A 83 12.53 -1.78 11.35
C PRO A 83 12.46 -1.15 9.95
N GLN A 84 11.92 -1.85 8.95
CA GLN A 84 11.70 -1.29 7.62
C GLN A 84 10.67 -0.16 7.65
N ALA A 85 9.61 -0.30 8.45
CA ALA A 85 8.60 0.75 8.59
C ALA A 85 9.18 2.02 9.23
N ILE A 86 10.04 1.88 10.26
CA ILE A 86 10.75 3.01 10.87
C ILE A 86 11.70 3.65 9.84
N LYS A 87 12.50 2.84 9.14
CA LYS A 87 13.44 3.36 8.14
C LYS A 87 12.69 4.09 7.03
N TYR A 88 11.63 3.50 6.51
CA TYR A 88 10.79 4.09 5.47
C TYR A 88 10.15 5.39 5.95
N LEU A 89 9.69 5.44 7.20
CA LEU A 89 9.24 6.67 7.83
C LEU A 89 10.35 7.71 7.81
N ILE A 90 11.54 7.43 8.33
CA ILE A 90 12.66 8.38 8.39
C ILE A 90 13.07 8.87 6.98
N ASP A 91 13.14 7.97 6.00
CA ASP A 91 13.57 8.29 4.64
C ASP A 91 12.54 9.17 3.89
N ASN A 92 11.25 9.07 4.23
CA ASN A 92 10.17 9.80 3.55
C ASN A 92 9.54 10.92 4.39
N ALA A 93 9.81 10.92 5.69
CA ALA A 93 9.45 11.97 6.61
C ALA A 93 10.42 13.14 6.37
N ASN A 94 10.06 14.06 5.47
CA ASN A 94 10.63 15.42 5.42
C ASN A 94 10.22 16.24 6.66
N TYR A 95 10.25 15.62 7.83
CA TYR A 95 9.92 16.26 9.09
C TYR A 95 11.18 16.90 9.60
N ASP A 96 11.07 18.23 9.74
CA ASP A 96 11.86 19.18 10.51
C ASP A 96 13.12 18.59 11.18
N ASN A 97 14.29 19.20 10.98
CA ASN A 97 15.66 18.82 11.43
C ASN A 97 15.85 18.54 12.96
N ARG A 98 14.79 18.28 13.70
CA ARG A 98 14.77 17.95 15.11
C ARG A 98 15.13 16.47 15.30
N PRO A 99 16.03 16.13 16.23
CA PRO A 99 16.33 14.75 16.55
C PRO A 99 15.13 14.11 17.26
N LEU A 100 14.30 13.39 16.50
CA LEU A 100 13.21 12.58 17.01
C LEU A 100 13.65 11.11 17.13
N SER A 101 13.19 10.44 18.18
CA SER A 101 13.33 9.00 18.36
C SER A 101 12.05 8.31 17.91
N TYR A 102 12.17 7.27 17.09
CA TYR A 102 11.03 6.51 16.56
C TYR A 102 10.98 5.11 17.17
N LYS A 103 9.79 4.67 17.58
CA LYS A 103 9.57 3.32 18.11
C LYS A 103 8.24 2.77 17.62
N VAL A 104 8.22 1.52 17.17
CA VAL A 104 6.97 0.82 16.84
C VAL A 104 6.21 0.50 18.13
N VAL A 105 4.90 0.75 18.11
CA VAL A 105 3.96 0.50 19.19
C VAL A 105 3.12 -0.71 18.80
N GLY A 106 3.39 -1.85 19.44
CA GLY A 106 2.69 -3.10 19.16
C GLY A 106 3.18 -3.80 17.89
N ASP A 107 2.39 -4.77 17.46
CA ASP A 107 2.61 -5.55 16.24
C ASP A 107 1.90 -4.91 15.03
N LEU A 108 1.96 -5.59 13.88
CA LEU A 108 1.26 -5.18 12.66
C LEU A 108 -0.27 -5.17 12.90
N ASP A 109 -0.90 -4.05 12.60
CA ASP A 109 -2.35 -3.83 12.76
C ASP A 109 -3.01 -3.58 11.39
N TYR A 110 -4.33 -3.47 11.32
CA TYR A 110 -5.06 -3.20 10.07
C TYR A 110 -6.26 -2.27 10.25
N ASP A 111 -6.49 -1.39 9.28
CA ASP A 111 -7.70 -0.58 9.18
C ASP A 111 -8.24 -0.55 7.74
N THR A 112 -9.20 0.33 7.46
CA THR A 112 -9.84 0.47 6.14
C THR A 112 -8.87 0.83 5.01
N ASN A 113 -7.65 1.29 5.32
CA ASN A 113 -6.62 1.62 4.34
C ASN A 113 -5.56 0.53 4.19
N GLY A 114 -5.68 -0.59 4.93
CA GLY A 114 -4.78 -1.74 4.86
C GLY A 114 -3.99 -1.99 6.14
N LYS A 115 -2.95 -2.81 6.02
CA LYS A 115 -2.08 -3.19 7.14
C LYS A 115 -1.07 -2.08 7.43
N PHE A 116 -0.80 -1.80 8.70
CA PHE A 116 0.13 -0.75 9.11
C PHE A 116 0.91 -1.09 10.38
N TYR A 117 2.08 -0.47 10.50
CA TYR A 117 2.82 -0.36 11.75
C TYR A 117 2.49 0.98 12.40
N LEU A 118 2.10 0.95 13.67
CA LEU A 118 1.94 2.16 14.47
C LEU A 118 3.29 2.57 15.03
N ILE A 119 3.73 3.80 14.77
CA ILE A 119 5.04 4.30 15.17
C ILE A 119 4.88 5.57 15.99
N VAL A 120 5.43 5.60 17.19
CA VAL A 120 5.50 6.80 18.01
C VAL A 120 6.81 7.54 17.74
N ALA A 121 6.70 8.85 17.53
CA ALA A 121 7.84 9.75 17.55
C ALA A 121 7.90 10.48 18.90
N SER A 122 9.08 10.46 19.52
CA SER A 122 9.35 11.08 20.81
C SER A 122 10.50 12.09 20.68
N SER A 123 10.43 13.18 21.43
CA SER A 123 11.53 14.14 21.57
C SER A 123 12.05 14.14 23.01
N PRO A 124 13.26 14.67 23.29
CA PRO A 124 13.74 14.82 24.66
C PRO A 124 12.79 15.62 25.57
N LYS A 125 11.91 16.46 24.99
CA LYS A 125 10.96 17.30 25.71
C LYS A 125 9.57 16.65 25.87
N ARG A 126 9.18 15.72 25.00
CA ARG A 126 7.86 15.08 25.00
C ARG A 126 7.96 13.59 24.71
N LYS A 127 7.36 12.78 25.57
CA LYS A 127 7.27 11.31 25.39
C LYS A 127 6.53 10.94 24.10
N VAL A 128 5.58 11.76 23.66
CA VAL A 128 4.85 11.61 22.40
C VAL A 128 4.78 12.97 21.72
N GLU A 129 5.49 13.14 20.61
CA GLU A 129 5.34 14.30 19.70
C GLU A 129 4.24 14.01 18.68
N SER A 130 4.33 12.87 18.01
CA SER A 130 3.42 12.44 16.95
C SER A 130 3.29 10.92 16.94
N LEU A 131 2.17 10.44 16.40
CA LEU A 131 1.93 9.03 16.08
C LEU A 131 1.78 8.90 14.57
N TYR A 132 2.34 7.83 13.99
CA TYR A 132 2.32 7.57 12.57
C TYR A 132 1.75 6.18 12.30
N LYS A 133 0.79 6.08 11.40
CA LYS A 133 0.45 4.80 10.74
C LYS A 133 1.29 4.70 9.48
N VAL A 134 2.22 3.74 9.45
CA VAL A 134 3.03 3.43 8.27
C VAL A 134 2.50 2.15 7.64
N TYR A 135 1.80 2.28 6.54
CA TYR A 135 1.13 1.18 5.85
C TYR A 135 2.11 0.33 5.05
N THR A 136 1.81 -0.96 4.89
CA THR A 136 2.67 -1.92 4.18
C THR A 136 2.89 -1.58 2.71
N ASN A 137 1.97 -0.80 2.13
CA ASN A 137 2.02 -0.25 0.77
C ASN A 137 2.74 1.11 0.66
N GLY A 138 3.38 1.59 1.73
CA GLY A 138 4.16 2.83 1.72
C GLY A 138 3.37 4.12 1.98
N VAL A 139 2.07 4.04 2.26
CA VAL A 139 1.30 5.21 2.74
C VAL A 139 1.74 5.55 4.17
N ILE A 140 1.92 6.83 4.48
CA ILE A 140 2.23 7.31 5.84
C ILE A 140 1.14 8.31 6.25
N LYS A 141 0.49 8.07 7.40
CA LYS A 141 -0.49 8.99 7.99
C LYS A 141 -0.04 9.42 9.39
N GLU A 142 0.10 10.72 9.60
CA GLU A 142 0.35 11.30 10.92
C GLU A 142 -0.99 11.53 11.65
N LEU A 143 -1.12 10.94 12.84
CA LEU A 143 -2.25 11.11 13.74
C LEU A 143 -2.00 12.29 14.68
N TRP A 144 -3.03 13.11 14.89
CA TRP A 144 -2.99 14.15 15.91
C TRP A 144 -2.99 13.53 17.30
N VAL A 145 -2.10 14.02 18.16
CA VAL A 145 -2.22 13.88 19.60
C VAL A 145 -2.70 15.23 20.12
N GLU A 146 -4.00 15.38 20.34
CA GLU A 146 -4.52 16.54 21.08
C GLU A 146 -3.99 16.43 22.51
N ASN A 147 -3.34 17.50 23.00
CA ASN A 147 -2.90 17.63 24.39
C ASN A 147 -4.09 17.93 25.31
#